data_AF-A0A447N666-F1
#
_entry.id   AF-A0A447N666-F1
#
_cell.length_a   1.000
_cell.length_b   1.000
_cell.length_c   1.000
_cell.angle_alpha   90.00
_cell.angle_beta   90.00
_cell.angle_gamma   90.00
#
_symmetry.space_group_name_H-M   'P 1'
#
loop_
_entity.id
_entity.type
_entity.pdbx_description
1 polymer ?
#
loop_
_entity_poly.entity_id
_entity_poly.type
_entity_poly.pdbx_seq_one_letter_code
_entity_poly.pdbx_strand_id
1 'polypeptide(L)'
;MNLSLVRMSHVFVQTIKRCLCGGEYRWAYRGLALTACVPHASQQLPGSAAQDTLPPYQLADYLPTACADIWSLRGQAVETNPLYWLRTIDCADRLMPVQSRAEARALTDDNWQNAFRRGILLADAKITPPERRAIVTRLEAFKRANTGSGTARLPNLA
;
A
#
# COMPACT_ATOMS: atom_id res chain seq x y z
N MET A 1 7.62 -41.77 1.38
CA MET A 1 8.89 -41.09 1.05
C MET A 1 8.82 -39.72 1.68
N ASN A 2 9.52 -39.55 2.81
CA ASN A 2 9.34 -38.42 3.73
C ASN A 2 10.37 -37.31 3.48
N LEU A 3 9.83 -36.15 3.14
CA LEU A 3 10.17 -34.79 3.57
C LEU A 3 11.63 -34.47 3.91
N SER A 4 12.21 -33.66 3.03
CA SER A 4 13.47 -32.95 3.14
C SER A 4 13.58 -32.13 4.43
N LEU A 5 14.64 -32.43 5.18
CA LEU A 5 15.03 -31.76 6.41
C LEU A 5 15.52 -30.34 6.09
N VAL A 6 14.76 -29.30 6.47
CA VAL A 6 15.24 -27.92 6.44
C VAL A 6 16.21 -27.71 7.61
N ARG A 7 17.46 -27.38 7.27
CA ARG A 7 18.58 -27.09 8.15
C ARG A 7 18.30 -25.79 8.93
N MET A 8 17.89 -25.91 10.20
CA MET A 8 17.69 -24.79 11.11
C MET A 8 19.05 -24.35 11.70
N SER A 9 19.38 -23.07 11.54
CA SER A 9 20.59 -22.45 12.06
C SER A 9 20.68 -22.54 13.60
N HIS A 10 21.82 -23.02 14.10
CA HIS A 10 22.12 -23.30 15.52
C HIS A 10 22.07 -22.11 16.49
N VAL A 11 21.70 -20.91 16.02
CA VAL A 11 21.63 -19.69 16.85
C VAL A 11 20.30 -19.63 17.63
N PHE A 12 19.26 -20.32 17.18
CA PHE A 12 17.92 -20.24 17.80
C PHE A 12 17.75 -21.10 19.07
N VAL A 13 18.60 -22.12 19.26
CA VAL A 13 18.44 -23.11 20.33
C VAL A 13 19.02 -22.64 21.67
N GLN A 14 20.02 -21.75 21.66
CA GLN A 14 20.62 -21.24 22.91
C GLN A 14 19.75 -20.18 23.61
N THR A 15 18.90 -19.47 22.89
CA THR A 15 18.08 -18.39 23.48
C THR A 15 16.83 -18.93 24.19
N ILE A 16 16.28 -20.06 23.74
CA ILE A 16 15.09 -20.69 24.36
C ILE A 16 15.45 -21.44 25.66
N LYS A 17 16.68 -21.97 25.76
CA LYS A 17 17.11 -22.78 26.91
C LYS A 17 17.39 -21.98 28.19
N ARG A 18 17.38 -20.64 28.14
CA ARG A 18 17.66 -19.78 29.30
C ARG A 18 16.41 -19.19 29.96
N CYS A 19 15.20 -19.47 29.45
CA CYS A 19 13.96 -18.89 29.97
C CYS A 19 13.03 -19.88 30.70
N LEU A 20 13.34 -21.18 30.79
CA LEU A 20 12.36 -22.17 31.28
C LEU A 20 12.83 -23.07 32.44
N CYS A 21 14.01 -22.84 33.04
CA CYS A 21 14.44 -23.58 34.22
C CYS A 21 15.13 -22.66 35.24
N GLY A 22 14.34 -22.15 36.16
CA GLY A 22 14.79 -21.37 37.32
C GLY A 22 13.58 -20.82 38.06
N GLY A 23 13.00 -21.66 38.94
CA GLY A 23 11.90 -21.26 39.82
C GLY A 23 12.31 -20.18 40.82
N GLU A 24 11.30 -19.62 41.48
CA GLU A 24 11.37 -18.62 42.57
C GLU A 24 11.41 -17.13 42.18
N TYR A 25 10.49 -16.65 41.32
CA TYR A 25 10.01 -15.25 41.38
C TYR A 25 8.51 -15.18 41.02
N ARG A 26 7.66 -15.78 41.86
CA ARG A 26 6.28 -15.28 42.01
C ARG A 26 6.38 -13.95 42.76
N TRP A 27 5.69 -12.92 42.26
CA TRP A 27 5.59 -11.55 42.81
C TRP A 27 6.64 -10.52 42.37
N ALA A 28 6.59 -10.11 41.11
CA ALA A 28 6.54 -8.69 40.70
C ALA A 28 6.35 -8.61 39.18
N TYR A 29 5.81 -7.50 38.70
CA TYR A 29 5.40 -7.23 37.31
C TYR A 29 3.96 -7.62 36.95
N ARG A 30 3.01 -7.19 37.80
CA ARG A 30 1.81 -6.55 37.27
C ARG A 30 2.22 -5.20 36.65
N GLY A 31 1.80 -4.95 35.40
CA GLY A 31 1.77 -3.61 34.82
C GLY A 31 2.84 -3.28 33.77
N LEU A 32 2.88 -3.99 32.65
CA LEU A 32 3.32 -3.36 31.39
C LEU A 32 2.14 -2.56 30.84
N ALA A 33 1.97 -1.33 31.33
CA ALA A 33 1.07 -0.36 30.71
C ALA A 33 1.73 0.13 29.41
N LEU A 34 1.14 -0.21 28.27
CA LEU A 34 1.49 0.41 26.99
C LEU A 34 0.86 1.81 26.94
N THR A 35 1.49 2.79 27.58
CA THR A 35 1.21 4.20 27.29
C THR A 35 2.21 4.67 26.23
N ALA A 36 1.89 4.44 24.96
CA ALA A 36 2.50 5.16 23.85
C ALA A 36 1.51 6.22 23.36
N CYS A 37 1.45 7.35 24.06
CA CYS A 37 1.00 8.60 23.46
C CYS A 37 2.27 9.38 23.14
N VAL A 38 2.75 9.28 21.90
CA VAL A 38 3.80 10.18 21.42
C VAL A 38 3.09 11.42 20.88
N PRO A 39 3.16 12.58 21.56
CA PRO A 39 2.91 13.82 20.87
C PRO A 39 4.07 13.98 19.87
N HIS A 40 3.77 13.90 18.57
CA HIS A 40 4.66 14.47 17.56
C HIS A 40 4.62 15.99 17.73
N ALA A 41 5.36 16.51 18.71
CA ALA A 41 5.72 17.91 18.74
C ALA A 41 6.84 18.06 17.70
N SER A 42 6.47 18.47 16.49
CA SER A 42 7.44 19.05 15.55
C SER A 42 8.19 20.14 16.32
N GLN A 43 9.52 20.05 16.39
CA GLN A 43 10.35 21.07 17.03
C GLN A 43 10.14 22.40 16.28
N GLN A 44 9.15 23.17 16.69
CA GLN A 44 9.07 24.58 16.36
C GLN A 44 10.08 25.26 17.28
N LEU A 45 11.12 25.80 16.65
CA LEU A 45 12.21 26.47 17.35
C LEU A 45 11.60 27.64 18.15
N PRO A 46 11.85 27.75 19.46
CA PRO A 46 11.24 28.80 20.28
C PRO A 46 11.82 30.15 19.85
N GLY A 47 11.06 30.91 19.05
CA GLY A 47 11.46 32.22 18.55
C GLY A 47 10.92 32.58 17.16
N SER A 48 10.42 31.62 16.39
CA SER A 48 9.67 31.94 15.18
C SER A 48 8.19 32.00 15.56
N ALA A 49 7.58 33.18 15.49
CA ALA A 49 6.14 33.26 15.30
C ALA A 49 5.85 32.56 13.95
N ALA A 50 5.64 31.25 14.02
CA ALA A 50 5.18 30.46 12.90
C ALA A 50 3.78 30.99 12.58
N GLN A 51 3.73 32.00 11.71
CA GLN A 51 2.55 32.24 10.92
C GLN A 51 2.35 30.94 10.15
N ASP A 52 1.42 30.10 10.60
CA ASP A 52 0.86 28.98 9.87
C ASP A 52 0.20 29.54 8.61
N THR A 53 1.05 29.96 7.67
CA THR A 53 0.63 30.40 6.36
C THR A 53 0.38 29.10 5.63
N LEU A 54 -0.87 28.64 5.68
CA LEU A 54 -1.30 27.46 4.93
C LEU A 54 -0.76 27.59 3.51
N PRO A 55 -0.12 26.55 2.94
CA PRO A 55 0.41 26.64 1.59
C PRO A 55 -0.64 27.21 0.64
N PRO A 56 -0.26 28.10 -0.29
CA PRO A 56 -1.22 28.74 -1.20
C PRO A 56 -1.93 27.73 -2.12
N TYR A 57 -1.49 26.47 -2.13
CA TYR A 57 -2.10 25.36 -2.85
C TYR A 57 -2.89 24.46 -1.89
N GLN A 58 -4.21 24.61 -1.88
CA GLN A 58 -5.12 23.70 -1.19
C GLN A 58 -5.47 22.53 -2.11
N LEU A 59 -5.10 21.31 -1.71
CA LEU A 59 -5.57 20.09 -2.37
C LEU A 59 -6.99 19.77 -1.88
N ALA A 60 -7.85 19.31 -2.78
CA ALA A 60 -9.12 18.70 -2.37
C ALA A 60 -8.84 17.51 -1.44
N ASP A 61 -9.49 17.49 -0.28
CA ASP A 61 -9.43 16.37 0.66
C ASP A 61 -10.50 15.33 0.29
N TYR A 62 -10.06 14.08 0.10
CA TYR A 62 -10.91 12.94 -0.24
C TYR A 62 -11.17 12.02 0.97
N LEU A 63 -10.58 12.31 2.13
CA LEU A 63 -10.85 11.57 3.36
C LEU A 63 -12.35 11.51 3.73
N PRO A 64 -13.16 12.59 3.59
CA PRO A 64 -14.59 12.54 3.89
C PRO A 64 -15.43 11.86 2.80
N THR A 65 -14.89 11.61 1.61
CA THR A 65 -15.61 10.93 0.52
C THR A 65 -15.92 9.48 0.92
N ALA A 66 -17.18 9.06 0.80
CA ALA A 66 -17.55 7.67 1.08
C ALA A 66 -16.91 6.71 0.07
N CYS A 67 -16.55 5.50 0.51
CA CYS A 67 -15.90 4.51 -0.35
C CYS A 67 -16.79 3.99 -1.48
N ALA A 68 -18.12 4.12 -1.36
CA ALA A 68 -19.02 3.81 -2.47
C ALA A 68 -18.90 4.84 -3.61
N ASP A 69 -18.57 6.09 -3.28
CA ASP A 69 -18.58 7.20 -4.24
C ASP A 69 -17.21 7.42 -4.91
N ILE A 70 -16.11 7.01 -4.27
CA ILE A 70 -14.73 7.24 -4.74
C ILE A 70 -14.50 6.68 -6.17
N TRP A 71 -15.16 5.57 -6.50
CA TRP A 71 -15.04 4.89 -7.78
C TRP A 71 -15.73 5.63 -8.92
N SER A 72 -16.62 6.58 -8.64
CA SER A 72 -17.31 7.39 -9.65
C SER A 72 -16.55 8.68 -10.00
N LEU A 73 -15.62 9.13 -9.15
CA LEU A 73 -14.90 10.37 -9.35
C LEU A 73 -13.91 10.27 -10.52
N ARG A 74 -13.95 11.24 -11.44
CA ARG A 74 -13.16 11.27 -12.68
C ARG A 74 -12.72 12.70 -12.99
N GLY A 75 -11.77 12.80 -13.91
CA GLY A 75 -11.31 14.07 -14.46
C GLY A 75 -9.98 14.52 -13.88
N GLN A 76 -9.35 15.46 -14.59
CA GLN A 76 -7.95 15.86 -14.33
C GLN A 76 -7.74 16.33 -12.88
N ALA A 77 -8.62 17.19 -12.34
CA ALA A 77 -8.50 17.70 -10.97
C ALA A 77 -8.57 16.60 -9.89
N VAL A 78 -9.25 15.48 -10.18
CA VAL A 78 -9.31 14.31 -9.29
C VAL A 78 -8.05 13.46 -9.46
N GLU A 79 -7.73 13.12 -10.70
CA GLU A 79 -6.69 12.13 -11.02
C GLU A 79 -5.26 12.67 -10.88
N THR A 80 -5.06 13.99 -10.89
CA THR A 80 -3.75 14.60 -10.55
C THR A 80 -3.56 14.83 -9.05
N ASN A 81 -4.60 14.63 -8.24
CA ASN A 81 -4.50 14.80 -6.79
C ASN A 81 -4.06 13.48 -6.13
N PRO A 82 -2.90 13.43 -5.45
CA PRO A 82 -2.42 12.21 -4.79
C PRO A 82 -3.34 11.71 -3.67
N LEU A 83 -4.08 12.59 -3.00
CA LEU A 83 -5.01 12.20 -1.92
C LEU A 83 -6.20 11.39 -2.46
N TYR A 84 -6.59 11.61 -3.72
CA TYR A 84 -7.59 10.77 -4.39
C TYR A 84 -7.10 9.32 -4.50
N TRP A 85 -5.85 9.12 -4.97
CA TRP A 85 -5.28 7.79 -5.14
C TRP A 85 -5.08 7.08 -3.80
N LEU A 86 -4.65 7.81 -2.77
CA LEU A 86 -4.54 7.26 -1.41
C LEU A 86 -5.90 6.79 -0.90
N ARG A 87 -6.94 7.63 -1.06
CA ARG A 87 -8.31 7.25 -0.66
C ARG A 87 -8.83 6.06 -1.46
N THR A 88 -8.51 6.00 -2.75
CA THR A 88 -8.88 4.88 -3.63
C THR A 88 -8.28 3.56 -3.13
N ILE A 89 -7.03 3.56 -2.66
CA ILE A 89 -6.37 2.37 -2.08
C ILE A 89 -7.03 1.96 -0.76
N ASP A 90 -7.20 2.89 0.20
CA ASP A 90 -7.87 2.60 1.49
C ASP A 90 -9.30 2.08 1.29
N CYS A 91 -10.02 2.60 0.31
CA CYS A 91 -11.37 2.14 0.00
C CYS A 91 -11.40 0.77 -0.69
N ALA A 92 -10.37 0.40 -1.45
CA ALA A 92 -10.27 -0.92 -2.08
C ALA A 92 -10.14 -2.03 -1.04
N ASP A 93 -9.32 -1.81 -0.02
CA ASP A 93 -9.06 -2.77 1.07
C ASP A 93 -10.30 -3.06 1.93
N ARG A 94 -11.35 -2.24 1.80
CA ARG A 94 -12.63 -2.42 2.51
C ARG A 94 -13.64 -3.25 1.71
N LEU A 95 -13.39 -3.51 0.43
CA LEU A 95 -14.33 -4.25 -0.43
C LEU A 95 -14.17 -5.75 -0.27
N MET A 96 -15.30 -6.47 -0.30
CA MET A 96 -15.25 -7.91 -0.48
C MET A 96 -14.70 -8.25 -1.87
N PRO A 97 -13.99 -9.39 -2.05
CA PRO A 97 -13.43 -9.78 -3.34
C PRO A 97 -14.43 -9.81 -4.51
N VAL A 98 -15.70 -10.12 -4.25
CA VAL A 98 -16.76 -10.11 -5.27
C VAL A 98 -17.12 -8.69 -5.69
N GLN A 99 -17.24 -7.76 -4.73
CA GLN A 99 -17.53 -6.35 -5.00
C GLN A 99 -16.38 -5.71 -5.77
N SER A 100 -15.14 -5.92 -5.31
CA SER A 100 -13.96 -5.42 -6.00
C SER A 100 -13.88 -5.90 -7.45
N ARG A 101 -14.17 -7.20 -7.70
CA ARG A 101 -14.25 -7.72 -9.08
C ARG A 101 -15.37 -7.08 -9.90
N ALA A 102 -16.51 -6.77 -9.30
CA ALA A 102 -17.60 -6.10 -9.98
C ALA A 102 -17.21 -4.67 -10.39
N GLU A 103 -16.67 -3.88 -9.46
CA GLU A 103 -16.14 -2.54 -9.73
C GLU A 103 -15.04 -2.58 -10.80
N ALA A 104 -14.12 -3.54 -10.69
CA ALA A 104 -13.02 -3.68 -11.65
C ALA A 104 -13.53 -3.94 -13.08
N ARG A 105 -14.63 -4.70 -13.23
CA ARG A 105 -15.25 -4.99 -14.53
C ARG A 105 -15.98 -3.79 -15.13
N ALA A 106 -16.46 -2.86 -14.30
CA ALA A 106 -17.10 -1.63 -14.77
C ALA A 106 -16.09 -0.63 -15.36
N LEU A 107 -14.80 -0.79 -15.09
CA LEU A 107 -13.74 0.05 -15.64
C LEU A 107 -13.31 -0.42 -17.03
N THR A 108 -13.23 0.53 -17.96
CA THR A 108 -12.55 0.35 -19.24
C THR A 108 -11.04 0.29 -19.03
N ASP A 109 -10.30 -0.44 -19.86
CA ASP A 109 -8.84 -0.59 -19.71
C ASP A 109 -8.09 0.15 -20.82
N ASP A 110 -8.57 1.36 -21.11
CA ASP A 110 -8.23 2.20 -22.26
C ASP A 110 -7.13 3.22 -21.94
N ASN A 111 -6.95 3.56 -20.67
CA ASN A 111 -5.98 4.55 -20.22
C ASN A 111 -5.30 4.12 -18.92
N TRP A 112 -4.21 4.84 -18.60
CA TRP A 112 -3.40 4.57 -17.41
C TRP A 112 -4.21 4.63 -16.11
N GLN A 113 -5.08 5.63 -15.98
CA GLN A 113 -5.83 5.88 -14.76
C GLN A 113 -6.81 4.73 -14.46
N ASN A 114 -7.54 4.27 -15.46
CA ASN A 114 -8.46 3.16 -15.29
C ASN A 114 -7.74 1.82 -15.10
N ALA A 115 -6.63 1.58 -15.81
CA ALA A 115 -5.79 0.41 -15.59
C ALA A 115 -5.29 0.35 -14.14
N PHE A 116 -4.85 1.50 -13.61
CA PHE A 116 -4.35 1.60 -12.23
C PHE A 116 -5.47 1.40 -11.20
N ARG A 117 -6.64 2.04 -11.36
CA ARG A 117 -7.83 1.79 -10.51
C ARG A 117 -8.21 0.31 -10.50
N ARG A 118 -8.22 -0.33 -11.67
CA ARG A 118 -8.52 -1.76 -11.81
C ARG A 118 -7.48 -2.61 -11.07
N GLY A 119 -6.20 -2.25 -11.17
CA GLY A 119 -5.13 -2.91 -10.44
C GLY A 119 -5.27 -2.80 -8.92
N ILE A 120 -5.65 -1.62 -8.42
CA ILE A 120 -5.95 -1.37 -7.00
C ILE A 120 -7.09 -2.28 -6.54
N LEU A 121 -8.24 -2.25 -7.23
CA LEU A 121 -9.38 -3.10 -6.90
C LEU A 121 -8.96 -4.57 -6.82
N LEU A 122 -8.30 -5.07 -7.87
CA LEU A 122 -7.97 -6.48 -7.98
C LEU A 122 -6.84 -6.94 -7.05
N ALA A 123 -6.10 -6.04 -6.41
CA ALA A 123 -4.94 -6.38 -5.57
C ALA A 123 -5.32 -7.30 -4.40
N ASP A 124 -6.47 -7.05 -3.77
CA ASP A 124 -7.02 -7.85 -2.65
C ASP A 124 -8.23 -8.72 -3.05
N ALA A 125 -8.57 -8.73 -4.34
CA ALA A 125 -9.73 -9.47 -4.83
C ALA A 125 -9.49 -10.98 -4.94
N LYS A 126 -8.59 -11.62 -4.18
CA LYS A 126 -8.24 -13.05 -4.31
C LYS A 126 -7.91 -13.45 -5.76
N ILE A 127 -7.05 -12.68 -6.42
CA ILE A 127 -6.58 -12.99 -7.78
C ILE A 127 -5.49 -14.05 -7.78
N THR A 128 -5.37 -14.75 -8.89
CA THR A 128 -4.33 -15.76 -9.15
C THR A 128 -3.00 -15.08 -9.55
N PRO A 129 -1.84 -15.76 -9.36
CA PRO A 129 -0.56 -15.26 -9.84
C PRO A 129 -0.48 -14.86 -11.33
N PRO A 130 -1.07 -15.61 -12.29
CA PRO A 130 -1.12 -15.16 -13.68
C PRO A 130 -1.95 -13.87 -13.88
N GLU A 131 -3.10 -13.74 -13.20
CA GLU A 131 -3.90 -12.50 -13.26
C GLU A 131 -3.11 -11.29 -12.74
N ARG A 132 -2.41 -11.44 -11.61
CA ARG A 132 -1.55 -10.37 -11.05
C ARG A 132 -0.49 -9.92 -12.05
N ARG A 133 0.18 -10.88 -12.71
CA ARG A 133 1.18 -10.58 -13.75
C ARG A 133 0.57 -9.82 -14.92
N ALA A 134 -0.60 -10.25 -15.41
CA ALA A 134 -1.28 -9.56 -16.51
C ALA A 134 -1.61 -8.10 -16.17
N ILE A 135 -2.06 -7.83 -14.94
CA ILE A 135 -2.32 -6.47 -14.44
C ILE A 135 -1.02 -5.66 -14.48
N VAL A 136 0.05 -6.13 -13.83
CA VAL A 136 1.34 -5.40 -13.78
C VAL A 136 1.92 -5.17 -15.17
N THR A 137 1.89 -6.17 -16.06
CA THR A 137 2.35 -6.04 -17.45
C THR A 137 1.60 -4.96 -18.21
N ARG A 138 0.27 -4.85 -18.00
CA ARG A 138 -0.54 -3.80 -18.61
C ARG A 138 -0.19 -2.43 -18.06
N LEU A 139 0.02 -2.32 -16.74
CA LEU A 139 0.44 -1.07 -16.11
C LEU A 139 1.79 -0.57 -16.68
N GLU A 140 2.74 -1.48 -16.83
CA GLU A 140 4.05 -1.18 -17.45
C GLU A 140 3.94 -0.77 -18.92
N ALA A 141 2.97 -1.31 -19.67
CA ALA A 141 2.75 -0.92 -21.05
C ALA A 141 2.28 0.54 -21.15
N PHE A 142 1.34 0.97 -20.30
CA PHE A 142 0.91 2.37 -20.24
C PHE A 142 2.02 3.31 -19.80
N LYS A 143 2.80 2.92 -18.79
CA LYS A 143 3.98 3.69 -18.36
C LYS A 143 4.94 3.91 -19.54
N ARG A 144 5.30 2.84 -20.25
CA ARG A 144 6.20 2.90 -21.43
C ARG A 144 5.64 3.77 -22.55
N ALA A 145 4.35 3.66 -22.85
CA ALA A 145 3.70 4.47 -23.87
C ALA A 145 3.75 5.98 -23.54
N ASN A 146 3.55 6.32 -22.27
CA ASN A 146 3.54 7.72 -21.81
C ASN A 146 4.94 8.33 -21.66
N THR A 147 5.98 7.53 -21.38
CA THR A 147 7.36 8.02 -21.26
C THR A 147 8.06 8.23 -22.61
N GLY A 148 7.34 8.06 -23.73
CA GLY A 148 7.90 8.12 -25.07
C GLY A 148 8.66 6.83 -25.40
N SER A 149 8.44 6.33 -26.61
CA SER A 149 9.30 5.35 -27.24
C SER A 149 10.72 5.95 -27.40
N GLY A 150 11.54 5.87 -26.37
CA GLY A 150 12.98 5.80 -26.55
C GLY A 150 13.23 4.50 -27.31
N THR A 151 13.47 4.62 -28.61
CA THR A 151 13.76 3.52 -29.53
C THR A 151 14.85 2.60 -28.96
N ALA A 152 14.47 1.51 -28.31
CA ALA A 152 15.34 0.35 -28.21
C ALA A 152 15.23 -0.39 -29.56
N ARG A 153 16.03 0.08 -30.52
CA ARG A 153 16.37 -0.68 -31.72
C ARG A 153 16.86 -2.05 -31.26
N LEU A 154 16.08 -3.09 -31.53
CA LEU A 154 16.57 -4.47 -31.52
C LEU A 154 17.86 -4.48 -32.35
N PRO A 155 19.04 -4.87 -31.81
CA PRO A 155 20.15 -5.16 -32.67
C PRO A 155 19.75 -6.35 -33.54
N ASN A 156 19.66 -6.09 -34.84
CA ASN A 156 19.52 -7.10 -35.86
C ASN A 156 20.55 -8.20 -35.62
N LEU A 157 20.08 -9.44 -35.52
CA LEU A 157 20.90 -10.61 -35.78
C LEU A 157 21.15 -10.64 -37.28
N ALA A 158 22.35 -10.23 -37.68
CA ALA A 158 22.97 -10.55 -38.96
C ALA A 158 24.16 -11.47 -38.67
#